data_AF-A0A414ZR60-F1
#
_entry.id   AF-A0A414ZR60-F1
#
_cell.length_a   1.000
_cell.length_b   1.000
_cell.length_c   1.000
_cell.angle_alpha   90.00
_cell.angle_beta   90.00
_cell.angle_gamma   90.00
#
_symmetry.space_group_name_H-M   'P 1'
#
loop_
_entity.id
_entity.type
_entity.pdbx_description
1 polymer ?
#
loop_
_entity_poly.entity_id
_entity_poly.type
_entity_poly.pdbx_seq_one_letter_code
_entity_poly.pdbx_strand_id
1 'polypeptide(L)'
;MNTGNPKRSSQFLCLHCMKINQLGSGIQRGGHTREKWHVKDLTCFNKECHGMITKNLEIRWCDNILEARDKAEQIREKYYPDGE
;
A
#
# COMPACT_ATOMS: atom_id res chain seq x y z
N MET A 1 23.75 5.88 -10.46
CA MET A 1 22.46 6.00 -9.75
C MET A 1 21.46 5.09 -10.44
N ASN A 2 21.02 4.00 -9.80
CA ASN A 2 20.01 3.11 -10.39
C ASN A 2 18.63 3.77 -10.25
N THR A 3 18.22 4.50 -11.28
CA THR A 3 16.85 4.99 -11.44
C THR A 3 15.96 3.77 -11.65
N GLY A 4 15.31 3.29 -10.58
CA GLY A 4 14.36 2.19 -10.67
C GLY A 4 13.35 2.45 -11.80
N ASN A 5 12.99 1.43 -12.57
CA ASN A 5 12.07 1.59 -13.69
C ASN A 5 10.69 2.05 -13.16
N PRO A 6 10.23 3.27 -13.48
CA PRO A 6 8.96 3.81 -12.96
C PRO A 6 7.76 2.95 -13.34
N LYS A 7 7.85 2.21 -14.47
CA LYS A 7 6.79 1.29 -14.92
C LYS A 7 6.61 0.06 -14.02
N ARG A 8 7.51 -0.15 -13.07
CA ARG A 8 7.49 -1.28 -12.12
C ARG A 8 7.35 -0.82 -10.66
N SER A 9 6.85 0.40 -10.44
CA SER A 9 6.58 0.89 -9.09
C SER A 9 5.42 0.13 -8.45
N SER A 10 5.58 -0.24 -7.18
CA SER A 10 4.46 -0.75 -6.39
C SER A 10 3.44 0.37 -6.16
N GLN A 11 2.16 0.01 -6.19
CA GLN A 11 1.08 0.82 -5.62
C GLN A 11 0.89 0.42 -4.16
N PHE A 12 0.15 1.23 -3.41
CA PHE A 12 -0.11 1.01 -1.99
C PHE A 12 -1.60 1.19 -1.72
N LEU A 13 -2.25 0.15 -1.24
CA LEU A 13 -3.67 0.19 -0.85
C LEU A 13 -3.76 0.48 0.64
N CYS A 14 -4.35 1.63 1.00
CA CYS A 14 -4.56 2.00 2.39
C CYS A 14 -5.59 1.05 3.03
N LEU A 15 -5.24 0.37 4.12
CA LEU A 15 -6.14 -0.55 4.83
C LEU A 15 -7.19 0.18 5.68
N HIS A 16 -6.99 1.47 5.90
CA HIS A 16 -7.91 2.34 6.62
C HIS A 16 -9.07 2.79 5.71
N CYS A 17 -8.77 3.55 4.66
CA CYS A 17 -9.79 4.08 3.73
C CYS A 17 -10.09 3.18 2.52
N MET A 18 -9.39 2.04 2.36
CA MET A 18 -9.55 1.08 1.27
C MET A 18 -9.39 1.66 -0.14
N LYS A 19 -8.62 2.74 -0.27
CA LYS A 19 -8.27 3.39 -1.54
C LYS A 19 -6.78 3.27 -1.83
N ILE A 20 -6.44 3.24 -3.12
CA ILE A 20 -5.03 3.37 -3.54
C ILE A 20 -4.53 4.72 -3.04
N ASN A 21 -3.44 4.69 -2.29
CA ASN A 21 -2.83 5.85 -1.71
C ASN A 21 -2.17 6.67 -2.83
N GLN A 22 -2.39 7.98 -2.81
CA GLN A 22 -1.87 8.94 -3.80
C GLN A 22 -0.41 9.31 -3.50
N LEU A 23 0.40 8.29 -3.20
CA LEU A 23 1.83 8.45 -3.02
C LEU A 23 2.44 8.77 -4.39
N GLY A 24 3.25 9.82 -4.45
CA GLY A 24 4.03 10.11 -5.65
C GLY A 24 4.91 8.92 -6.05
N SER A 25 5.31 8.88 -7.32
CA SER A 25 6.29 7.90 -7.81
C SER A 25 7.60 8.03 -7.04
N GLY A 26 8.05 6.98 -6.33
CA GLY A 26 9.37 7.04 -5.71
C GLY A 26 9.61 6.26 -4.41
N ILE A 27 8.64 5.53 -3.85
CA ILE A 27 8.95 4.69 -2.69
C ILE A 27 9.85 3.54 -3.13
N GLN A 28 11.14 3.72 -2.88
CA GLN A 28 12.18 2.82 -3.31
C GLN A 28 12.06 1.50 -2.54
N ARG A 29 12.08 0.38 -3.27
CA ARG A 29 12.18 -0.95 -2.67
C ARG A 29 13.62 -1.09 -2.16
N GLY A 30 13.84 -0.89 -0.86
CA GLY A 30 15.09 -1.31 -0.22
C GLY A 30 15.32 -2.78 -0.57
N GLY A 31 16.51 -3.13 -1.05
CA GLY A 31 16.84 -4.30 -1.90
C GLY A 31 16.57 -5.71 -1.35
N HIS A 32 15.75 -5.85 -0.32
CA HIS A 32 15.32 -7.13 0.20
C HIS A 32 14.03 -7.60 -0.47
N THR A 33 14.00 -8.90 -0.82
CA THR A 33 12.81 -9.63 -1.26
C THR A 33 11.80 -9.63 -0.11
N ARG A 34 10.88 -8.67 -0.12
CA ARG A 34 9.74 -8.68 0.82
C ARG A 34 8.77 -9.79 0.44
N GLU A 35 7.98 -10.25 1.38
CA GLU A 35 6.89 -11.19 1.10
C GLU A 35 5.81 -10.54 0.22
N LYS A 36 5.02 -11.36 -0.51
CA LYS A 36 3.81 -10.86 -1.20
C LYS A 36 2.88 -10.29 -0.12
N TRP A 37 2.14 -9.22 -0.44
CA TRP A 37 1.21 -8.60 0.51
C TRP A 37 1.87 -7.94 1.73
N HIS A 38 3.08 -7.44 1.57
CA HIS A 38 3.77 -6.74 2.64
C HIS A 38 3.05 -5.44 3.02
N VAL A 39 2.84 -5.23 4.32
CA VAL A 39 2.18 -4.04 4.87
C VAL A 39 3.23 -3.04 5.37
N LYS A 40 3.03 -1.76 5.06
CA LYS A 40 3.91 -0.65 5.46
C LYS A 40 3.14 0.44 6.19
N ASP A 41 3.82 1.14 7.08
CA ASP A 41 3.35 2.42 7.60
C ASP A 41 3.71 3.53 6.61
N LEU A 42 2.69 4.16 6.02
CA LEU A 42 2.84 5.23 5.03
C LEU A 42 1.82 6.33 5.31
N THR A 43 2.21 7.58 5.11
CA THR A 43 1.29 8.70 5.07
C THR A 43 0.25 8.48 3.96
N CYS A 44 -1.03 8.54 4.30
CA CYS A 44 -2.13 8.43 3.35
C CYS A 44 -2.65 9.80 2.94
N PHE A 45 -2.48 10.12 1.66
CA PHE A 45 -2.90 11.41 1.09
C PHE A 45 -4.33 11.39 0.54
N ASN A 46 -5.06 10.28 0.72
CA ASN A 46 -6.49 10.26 0.44
C ASN A 46 -7.24 11.17 1.42
N LYS A 47 -8.33 11.78 0.94
CA LYS A 47 -9.11 12.75 1.71
C LYS A 47 -9.58 12.17 3.04
N GLU A 48 -9.97 10.90 3.08
CA GLU A 48 -10.50 10.22 4.27
C GLU A 48 -9.46 10.08 5.38
N CYS A 49 -8.16 10.03 5.05
CA CYS A 49 -7.09 9.84 6.03
C CYS A 49 -6.36 11.15 6.36
N HIS A 50 -6.64 12.26 5.67
CA HIS A 50 -6.09 13.59 5.98
C HIS A 50 -4.57 13.66 6.22
N GLY A 51 -3.76 12.84 5.54
CA GLY A 51 -2.31 12.83 5.74
C GLY A 51 -1.84 12.07 7.00
N MET A 52 -2.69 11.25 7.61
CA MET A 52 -2.30 10.36 8.70
C MET A 52 -1.40 9.22 8.22
N ILE A 53 -0.52 8.74 9.09
CA ILE A 53 0.23 7.51 8.85
C ILE A 53 -0.72 6.33 9.01
N THR A 54 -0.88 5.53 7.97
CA THR A 54 -1.75 4.35 7.95
C THR A 54 -1.02 3.10 7.48
N LYS A 55 -1.60 1.94 7.76
CA LYS A 55 -1.15 0.64 7.25
C LYS A 55 -1.56 0.52 5.79
N ASN A 56 -0.59 0.25 4.93
CA ASN A 56 -0.76 0.19 3.49
C ASN A 56 -0.24 -1.13 2.94
N LEU A 57 -1.08 -1.85 2.21
CA LEU A 57 -0.74 -3.09 1.52
C LEU A 57 0.02 -2.78 0.23
N GLU A 58 1.23 -3.31 0.08
CA GLU A 58 2.01 -3.19 -1.15
C GLU A 58 1.42 -4.06 -2.27
N ILE A 59 1.05 -3.42 -3.38
CA ILE A 59 0.61 -4.06 -4.62
C ILE A 59 1.73 -3.89 -5.64
N ARG A 60 2.38 -4.98 -6.02
CA ARG A 60 3.48 -4.93 -6.99
C ARG A 60 2.91 -4.72 -8.39
N TRP A 61 3.75 -4.26 -9.30
CA TRP A 61 3.39 -4.04 -10.70
C TRP A 61 2.81 -5.28 -11.42
N CYS A 62 3.13 -6.49 -10.94
CA CYS A 62 2.66 -7.75 -11.48
C CYS A 62 1.51 -8.39 -10.68
N ASP A 63 1.07 -7.77 -9.58
CA ASP A 63 -0.02 -8.31 -8.77
C ASP A 63 -1.38 -7.91 -9.35
N ASN A 64 -2.39 -8.76 -9.11
CA ASN A 64 -3.77 -8.47 -9.46
C ASN A 64 -4.41 -7.53 -8.41
N ILE A 65 -5.02 -6.43 -8.86
CA ILE A 65 -5.63 -5.43 -7.99
C ILE A 65 -6.86 -5.98 -7.24
N LEU A 66 -7.65 -6.87 -7.87
CA LEU A 66 -8.81 -7.49 -7.23
C LEU A 66 -8.36 -8.41 -6.09
N GLU A 67 -7.37 -9.28 -6.33
CA GLU A 67 -6.79 -10.13 -5.27
C GLU A 67 -6.23 -9.29 -4.12
N ALA A 68 -5.61 -8.14 -4.44
CA ALA A 68 -5.09 -7.23 -3.43
C ALA A 68 -6.21 -6.62 -2.57
N ARG A 69 -7.35 -6.29 -3.17
CA ARG A 69 -8.53 -5.79 -2.46
C ARG A 69 -9.14 -6.86 -1.56
N ASP A 70 -9.35 -8.07 -2.08
CA ASP A 70 -9.84 -9.20 -1.30
C ASP A 70 -8.92 -9.49 -0.12
N LYS A 71 -7.60 -9.44 -0.35
CA LYS A 71 -6.62 -9.63 0.73
C LYS A 71 -6.68 -8.50 1.76
N ALA A 72 -6.84 -7.26 1.32
CA ALA A 72 -6.95 -6.10 2.20
C ALA A 72 -8.20 -6.20 3.09
N GLU A 73 -9.34 -6.62 2.56
CA GLU A 73 -10.56 -6.86 3.33
C GLU A 73 -10.34 -7.90 4.44
N GLN A 74 -9.64 -9.00 4.14
CA GLN A 74 -9.35 -10.03 5.13
C GLN A 74 -8.40 -9.60 6.26
N ILE A 75 -7.51 -8.63 6.02
CA ILE A 75 -6.47 -8.26 6.99
C ILE A 75 -6.72 -6.91 7.65
N ARG A 76 -7.56 -6.04 7.10
CA ARG A 76 -7.74 -4.67 7.60
C ARG A 76 -8.24 -4.63 9.05
N GLU A 77 -9.11 -5.57 9.44
CA GLU A 77 -9.65 -5.66 10.80
C GLU A 77 -8.55 -5.95 11.84
N LYS A 78 -7.45 -6.58 11.44
CA LYS A 78 -6.30 -6.81 12.33
C LYS A 78 -5.57 -5.53 12.70
N TYR A 79 -5.70 -4.49 11.87
CA TYR A 79 -5.05 -3.19 12.04
C TYR A 79 -6.02 -2.11 12.51
N TYR A 80 -7.28 -2.22 12.11
CA TYR A 80 -8.35 -1.26 12.37
C TYR A 80 -9.62 -2.01 12.81
N PRO A 81 -9.64 -2.60 14.02
CA PRO A 81 -10.75 -3.41 14.51
C PRO A 81 -12.04 -2.61 14.73
N ASP A 82 -11.93 -1.30 14.97
CA ASP A 82 -13.04 -0.44 15.37
C ASP A 82 -13.58 0.47 14.25
N GLY A 83 -13.08 0.31 13.01
CA GLY A 83 -13.49 1.14 11.87
C GLY A 83 -13.02 2.60 11.91
N GLU A 84 -12.14 2.94 12.85
CA GLU A 84 -11.51 4.27 13.01
C GLU A 84 -10.16 4.44 12.33
#